data_AF-A0A160FA03-F1
#
_entry.id   AF-A0A160FA03-F1
#
_cell.length_a   1.000
_cell.length_b   1.000
_cell.length_c   1.000
_cell.angle_alpha   90.00
_cell.angle_beta   90.00
_cell.angle_gamma   90.00
#
_symmetry.space_group_name_H-M   'P 1'
#
loop_
_entity.id
_entity.type
_entity.pdbx_description
1 polymer ?
#
loop_
_entity_poly.entity_id
_entity_poly.type
_entity_poly.pdbx_seq_one_letter_code
_entity_poly.pdbx_strand_id
1 'polypeptide(L)'
;MFSRTQKEADDKATFINDNILEEVLKLKNEPGKDIWLYGGANLITTFINLGLIDEFRLSVHPVILGEGKPLFIDIKQRLNLKLVNTRTFSSGVVQLIYHWNGNQ
;
A
#
# COMPACT_ATOMS: atom_id res chain seq x y z
N MET A 1 -0.99 -13.56 0.34
CA MET A 1 -2.29 -12.93 0.01
C MET A 1 -3.08 -12.73 1.29
N PHE A 2 -3.71 -11.56 1.47
CA PHE A 2 -4.63 -11.35 2.59
C PHE A 2 -6.06 -11.70 2.16
N SER A 3 -6.71 -12.63 2.85
CA SER A 3 -8.06 -13.08 2.50
C SER A 3 -8.86 -13.44 3.74
N ARG A 4 -10.13 -13.04 3.82
CA ARG A 4 -11.00 -13.45 4.94
C ARG A 4 -11.63 -14.83 4.74
N THR A 5 -11.71 -15.32 3.51
CA THR A 5 -12.57 -16.46 3.15
C THR A 5 -11.80 -17.69 2.67
N GLN A 6 -10.58 -17.51 2.17
CA GLN A 6 -9.79 -18.59 1.59
C GLN A 6 -8.70 -19.04 2.56
N LYS A 7 -8.62 -20.33 2.85
CA LYS A 7 -7.78 -20.89 3.92
C LYS A 7 -6.66 -21.80 3.43
N GLU A 8 -6.72 -22.29 2.20
CA GLU A 8 -5.75 -23.26 1.69
C GLU A 8 -4.63 -22.57 0.93
N ALA A 9 -3.41 -22.69 1.45
CA ALA A 9 -2.19 -22.31 0.75
C ALA A 9 -1.84 -23.36 -0.31
N ASP A 10 -1.34 -22.91 -1.46
CA ASP A 10 -0.67 -23.75 -2.43
C ASP A 10 0.83 -23.45 -2.44
N ASP A 11 1.61 -24.15 -3.25
CA ASP A 11 3.07 -23.98 -3.34
C ASP A 11 3.51 -22.56 -3.81
N LYS A 12 2.56 -21.72 -4.24
CA LYS A 12 2.82 -20.38 -4.82
C LYS A 12 2.22 -19.25 -4.00
N ALA A 13 1.28 -19.54 -3.10
CA ALA A 13 0.53 -18.52 -2.37
C ALA A 13 0.25 -18.94 -0.93
N THR A 14 0.77 -18.15 0.01
CA THR A 14 0.36 -18.18 1.42
C THR A 14 -0.85 -17.28 1.63
N PHE A 15 -1.88 -17.76 2.32
CA PHE A 15 -3.05 -16.98 2.70
C PHE A 15 -2.95 -16.55 4.17
N ILE A 16 -3.07 -15.25 4.41
CA ILE A 16 -3.08 -14.62 5.75
C ILE A 16 -4.50 -14.15 6.01
N ASN A 17 -5.13 -14.72 7.04
CA ASN A 17 -6.55 -14.54 7.27
C ASN A 17 -6.86 -13.62 8.44
N ASP A 18 -5.96 -13.57 9.42
CA ASP A 18 -6.01 -12.70 10.60
C ASP A 18 -4.60 -12.22 10.97
N ASN A 19 -4.49 -11.33 11.96
CA ASN A 19 -3.23 -10.80 12.50
C ASN A 19 -2.28 -10.19 11.44
N ILE A 20 -2.82 -9.36 10.55
CA ILE A 20 -2.07 -8.65 9.49
C ILE A 20 -0.78 -8.01 10.03
N LEU A 21 -0.85 -7.37 11.19
CA LEU A 21 0.30 -6.72 11.80
C LEU A 21 1.44 -7.70 12.09
N GLU A 22 1.16 -8.81 12.77
CA GLU A 22 2.18 -9.80 13.15
C GLU A 22 2.81 -10.45 11.92
N GLU A 23 2.00 -10.84 10.94
CA GLU A 23 2.50 -11.49 9.73
C GLU A 23 3.34 -10.54 8.87
N VAL A 24 2.93 -9.26 8.76
CA VAL A 24 3.75 -8.26 8.06
C VAL A 24 5.05 -8.00 8.82
N LEU A 25 5.03 -7.91 10.14
CA LEU A 25 6.25 -7.73 10.93
C LEU A 25 7.21 -8.93 10.81
N LYS A 26 6.69 -10.16 10.79
CA LYS A 26 7.50 -11.35 10.50
C LYS A 26 8.16 -11.24 9.12
N LEU A 27 7.37 -10.94 8.08
CA LEU A 27 7.88 -10.78 6.72
C LEU A 27 8.94 -9.65 6.61
N LYS A 28 8.75 -8.53 7.32
CA LYS A 28 9.74 -7.43 7.35
C LYS A 28 11.04 -7.82 8.05
N ASN A 29 11.02 -8.83 8.93
CA ASN A 29 12.21 -9.31 9.64
C ASN A 29 12.94 -10.44 8.89
N GLU A 30 12.32 -11.03 7.87
CA GLU A 30 12.96 -12.03 7.03
C GLU A 30 13.93 -11.37 6.04
N PRO A 31 15.07 -12.02 5.72
CA PRO A 31 15.97 -11.51 4.71
C PRO A 31 15.28 -11.49 3.33
N GLY A 32 15.26 -10.33 2.69
CA GLY A 32 14.54 -10.16 1.43
C GLY A 32 14.72 -8.79 0.78
N LYS A 33 13.86 -8.51 -0.19
CA LYS A 33 13.74 -7.20 -0.87
C LYS A 33 12.47 -6.48 -0.39
N ASP A 34 12.18 -5.34 -0.98
CA ASP A 34 10.95 -4.58 -0.72
C ASP A 34 9.68 -5.41 -0.96
N ILE A 35 8.66 -5.17 -0.14
CA ILE A 35 7.35 -5.81 -0.23
C ILE A 35 6.38 -4.84 -0.90
N TRP A 36 5.80 -5.24 -2.03
CA TRP A 36 4.82 -4.41 -2.73
C TRP A 36 3.39 -4.75 -2.33
N LEU A 37 2.68 -3.78 -1.73
CA LEU A 37 1.25 -3.88 -1.47
C LEU A 37 0.46 -3.57 -2.74
N TYR A 38 0.02 -4.61 -3.44
CA TYR A 38 -0.68 -4.45 -4.73
C TYR A 38 -2.12 -3.89 -4.59
N GLY A 39 -2.74 -3.98 -3.41
CA GLY A 39 -4.07 -3.44 -3.13
C GLY A 39 -5.07 -4.49 -2.61
N GLY A 40 -6.38 -4.22 -2.53
CA GLY A 40 -7.11 -3.01 -2.95
C GLY A 40 -7.27 -1.93 -1.87
N ALA A 41 -8.12 -0.92 -2.13
CA ALA A 41 -8.27 0.28 -1.29
C ALA A 41 -8.46 -0.03 0.21
N ASN A 42 -9.30 -1.00 0.57
CA ASN A 42 -9.52 -1.39 1.97
C ASN A 42 -8.24 -1.95 2.64
N LEU A 43 -7.44 -2.71 1.89
CA LEU A 43 -6.18 -3.26 2.39
C LEU A 43 -5.15 -2.14 2.58
N ILE A 44 -5.09 -1.20 1.64
CA ILE A 44 -4.26 0.00 1.74
C ILE A 44 -4.64 0.83 2.96
N THR A 45 -5.94 1.12 3.16
CA THR A 45 -6.43 1.80 4.37
C THR A 45 -6.03 1.07 5.64
N THR A 46 -6.15 -0.26 5.68
CA THR A 46 -5.74 -1.08 6.83
C THR A 46 -4.26 -0.91 7.12
N PHE A 47 -3.40 -1.02 6.12
CA PHE A 47 -1.94 -0.90 6.27
C PHE A 47 -1.51 0.51 6.68
N ILE A 48 -2.16 1.54 6.13
CA ILE A 48 -1.91 2.93 6.53
C ILE A 48 -2.28 3.12 8.00
N ASN A 49 -3.46 2.67 8.42
CA ASN A 49 -3.91 2.81 9.81
C ASN A 49 -3.05 2.02 10.80
N LEU A 50 -2.41 0.94 10.35
CA LEU A 50 -1.45 0.14 11.14
C LEU A 50 -0.02 0.68 11.13
N GLY A 51 0.28 1.74 10.38
CA GLY A 51 1.66 2.28 10.31
C GLY A 51 2.62 1.41 9.50
N LEU A 52 2.13 0.59 8.57
CA LEU A 52 2.91 -0.43 7.88
C LEU A 52 3.43 -0.02 6.50
N ILE A 53 3.12 1.19 6.03
CA ILE A 53 3.56 1.69 4.73
C ILE A 53 4.76 2.62 4.91
N ASP A 54 5.88 2.32 4.25
CA ASP A 54 7.08 3.16 4.28
C ASP A 54 7.14 4.12 3.07
N GLU A 55 6.73 3.64 1.87
CA GLU A 55 6.80 4.38 0.61
C GLU A 55 5.46 4.34 -0.15
N PHE A 56 5.04 5.50 -0.69
CA PHE A 56 3.91 5.63 -1.59
C PHE A 56 4.40 5.97 -2.99
N ARG A 57 4.11 5.10 -3.96
CA ARG A 57 4.34 5.36 -5.39
C ARG A 57 3.02 5.65 -6.10
N LEU A 58 2.69 6.94 -6.24
CA LEU A 58 1.40 7.39 -6.77
C LEU A 58 1.54 7.82 -8.24
N SER A 59 0.89 7.08 -9.14
CA SER A 59 0.84 7.42 -10.58
C SER A 59 -0.45 8.18 -10.90
N VAL A 60 -0.35 9.50 -11.05
CA VAL A 60 -1.46 10.38 -11.40
C VAL A 60 -1.66 10.36 -12.91
N HIS A 61 -2.85 9.95 -13.33
CA HIS A 61 -3.23 9.88 -14.74
C HIS A 61 -3.95 11.17 -15.16
N PRO A 62 -3.72 11.69 -16.38
CA PRO A 62 -4.36 12.91 -16.88
C PRO A 62 -5.80 12.63 -17.33
N VAL A 63 -6.65 12.17 -16.43
CA VAL A 63 -8.06 11.82 -16.68
C VAL A 63 -8.93 12.19 -15.48
N ILE A 64 -10.13 12.67 -15.74
CA ILE A 64 -11.16 12.91 -14.74
C ILE A 64 -12.17 11.77 -14.84
N LEU A 65 -12.22 10.90 -13.83
CA LEU A 65 -13.06 9.70 -13.86
C LEU A 65 -14.54 9.97 -13.55
N GLY A 66 -14.87 11.09 -12.89
CA GLY A 66 -16.21 11.37 -12.38
C GLY A 66 -16.50 10.61 -11.09
N GLU A 67 -16.56 9.28 -11.15
CA GLU A 67 -16.80 8.40 -10.00
C GLU A 67 -15.83 7.20 -9.97
N GLY A 68 -15.70 6.55 -8.80
CA GLY A 68 -14.82 5.39 -8.65
C GLY A 68 -14.50 5.06 -7.20
N LYS A 69 -13.58 4.12 -7.00
CA LYS A 69 -13.08 3.74 -5.67
C LYS A 69 -11.92 4.65 -5.28
N PRO A 70 -12.04 5.48 -4.22
CA PRO A 70 -10.93 6.30 -3.76
C PRO A 70 -9.79 5.41 -3.23
N LEU A 71 -8.55 5.80 -3.51
CA LEU A 71 -7.36 5.10 -3.01
C LEU A 71 -7.23 5.22 -1.48
N PHE A 72 -7.54 6.40 -0.95
CA PHE A 72 -7.52 6.70 0.46
C PHE A 72 -8.95 6.93 0.95
N ILE A 73 -9.43 6.03 1.79
CA ILE A 73 -10.74 6.09 2.43
C ILE A 73 -10.55 5.83 3.93
N ASP A 74 -11.40 6.44 4.77
CA ASP A 74 -11.40 6.25 6.23
C ASP A 74 -10.08 6.54 6.95
N ILE A 75 -9.25 7.42 6.40
CA ILE A 75 -8.00 7.87 7.04
C ILE A 75 -8.35 8.79 8.20
N LYS A 76 -8.08 8.35 9.44
CA LYS A 76 -8.53 9.03 10.67
C LYS A 76 -7.67 10.22 11.07
N GLN A 77 -6.42 10.26 10.64
CA GLN A 77 -5.46 11.30 10.99
C GLN A 77 -4.70 11.79 9.76
N ARG A 78 -4.25 13.04 9.80
CA ARG A 78 -3.41 13.60 8.74
C ARG A 78 -2.09 12.84 8.67
N LEU A 79 -1.71 12.41 7.47
CA LEU A 79 -0.41 11.81 7.17
C LEU A 79 0.46 12.87 6.50
N ASN A 80 1.60 13.18 7.10
CA ASN A 80 2.58 14.06 6.47
C ASN A 80 3.56 13.19 5.67
N LEU A 81 3.64 13.46 4.37
CA LEU A 81 4.45 12.71 3.42
C LEU A 81 5.58 13.60 2.91
N LYS A 82 6.76 13.02 2.72
CA LYS A 82 7.90 13.69 2.12
C LYS A 82 8.04 13.26 0.67
N LEU A 83 7.92 14.19 -0.28
CA LEU A 83 8.21 13.90 -1.69
C LEU A 83 9.70 13.60 -1.84
N VAL A 84 10.03 12.45 -2.42
CA VAL A 84 11.42 12.02 -2.64
C VAL A 84 11.77 11.85 -4.12
N ASN A 85 10.77 11.64 -4.98
CA ASN A 85 11.00 11.61 -6.43
C ASN A 85 9.74 12.04 -7.20
N THR A 86 9.95 12.59 -8.39
CA THR A 86 8.90 12.88 -9.38
C THR A 86 9.37 12.44 -10.74
N ARG A 87 8.55 11.66 -11.45
CA ARG A 87 8.83 11.18 -12.79
C ARG A 87 7.64 11.45 -13.71
N THR A 88 7.89 12.16 -14.79
CA THR A 88 6.92 12.39 -15.87
C THR A 88 7.12 11.35 -16.97
N PHE A 89 6.03 10.89 -17.56
CA PHE A 89 6.04 9.96 -18.70
C PHE A 89 5.48 10.63 -19.95
N SER A 90 5.87 10.15 -21.14
CA SER A 90 5.36 10.66 -22.43
C SER A 90 3.85 10.49 -22.60
N SER A 91 3.22 9.58 -21.84
CA SER A 91 1.77 9.42 -21.76
C SER A 91 1.05 10.55 -21.00
N GLY A 92 1.78 11.48 -20.38
CA GLY A 92 1.24 12.51 -19.50
C GLY A 92 1.01 12.05 -18.06
N VAL A 93 1.28 10.77 -17.74
CA VAL A 93 1.27 10.28 -16.36
C VAL A 93 2.41 10.94 -15.57
N VAL A 94 2.11 11.31 -14.32
CA VAL A 94 3.10 11.80 -13.36
C VAL A 94 3.15 10.82 -12.18
N GLN A 95 4.30 10.17 -11.99
CA GLN A 95 4.56 9.36 -10.81
C GLN A 95 5.23 10.19 -9.74
N LEU A 96 4.63 10.21 -8.56
CA LEU A 96 5.13 10.86 -7.36
C LEU A 96 5.52 9.76 -6.37
N ILE A 97 6.75 9.81 -5.87
CA ILE A 97 7.21 8.88 -4.84
C ILE A 97 7.36 9.67 -3.55
N TYR A 98 6.65 9.23 -2.52
CA TYR A 98 6.67 9.81 -1.19
C TYR A 98 7.16 8.80 -0.16
N HIS A 99 7.93 9.27 0.81
CA HIS A 99 8.19 8.51 2.03
C HIS A 99 7.26 8.98 3.15
N TRP A 100 6.75 8.01 3.90
CA TRP A 100 6.08 8.27 5.16
C TRP A 100 7.02 7.90 6.30
N ASN A 101 7.53 8.94 6.93
CA ASN A 101 8.14 8.79 8.22
C ASN A 101 6.96 8.70 9.20
N GLY A 102 6.52 7.48 9.53
CA GLY A 102 5.51 7.25 10.56
C GLY A 102 5.77 8.10 11.81
N ASN A 103 4.72 8.37 12.59
CA ASN A 103 4.81 9.20 13.81
C ASN A 103 6.07 8.83 14.63
N GLN A 104 6.99 9.80 14.75
CA GLN A 104 7.73 9.97 16.00
C GLN A 104 6.75 10.34 17.11
#